data_AF-A0A537SGK6-F1
#
_entry.id   AF-A0A537SGK6-F1
#
_cell.length_a   1.000
_cell.length_b   1.000
_cell.length_c   1.000
_cell.angle_alpha   90.00
_cell.angle_beta   90.00
_cell.angle_gamma   90.00
#
_symmetry.space_group_name_H-M   'P 1'
#
loop_
_entity.id
_entity.type
_entity.pdbx_description
1 polymer ?
#
loop_
_entity_poly.entity_id
_entity_poly.type
_entity_poly.pdbx_seq_one_letter_code
_entity_poly.pdbx_strand_id
1 'polypeptide(L)'
;MTRFATALLALAAPAALAAEVQFVPLQDYIGQPGVEKDPAAISYVAQRCAALYAVFGKNLEDETDPERRKFMVEAHSAAEKFMGLAAREMMSGTTIQMKDAFARTAKTVVQLGDLYVDRIEAARNRAGNMFADPLIAGDFAICKGRLGKL
;
A
#
# COMPACT_ATOMS: atom_id res chain seq x y z
N MET A 1 -22.89 34.25 45.52
CA MET A 1 -22.40 34.48 44.15
C MET A 1 -21.88 33.17 43.60
N THR A 2 -22.70 32.53 42.76
CA THR A 2 -22.44 31.27 42.07
C THR A 2 -21.50 31.48 40.88
N ARG A 3 -20.46 30.68 40.76
CA ARG A 3 -19.76 30.46 39.49
C ARG A 3 -19.64 28.96 39.24
N PHE A 4 -20.42 28.52 38.26
CA PHE A 4 -20.26 27.28 37.52
C PHE A 4 -18.88 27.27 36.84
N ALA A 5 -18.19 26.13 36.89
CA ALA A 5 -17.19 25.77 35.90
C ALA A 5 -17.17 24.25 35.76
N THR A 6 -18.03 23.77 34.86
CA THR A 6 -18.04 22.42 34.31
C THR A 6 -16.72 22.20 33.58
N ALA A 7 -15.83 21.36 34.12
CA ALA A 7 -14.70 20.83 33.37
C ALA A 7 -15.03 19.37 33.02
N LEU A 8 -15.66 19.19 31.86
CA LEU A 8 -15.72 17.91 31.17
C LEU A 8 -14.29 17.46 30.87
N LEU A 9 -13.77 16.49 31.63
CA LEU A 9 -12.73 15.60 31.13
C LEU A 9 -13.38 14.68 30.09
N ALA A 10 -13.67 15.26 28.93
CA ALA A 10 -13.96 14.50 27.74
C ALA A 10 -12.65 13.84 27.31
N LEU A 11 -12.57 12.54 27.61
CA LEU A 11 -11.88 11.51 26.83
C LEU A 11 -11.05 12.09 25.69
N ALA A 12 -9.73 12.19 25.89
CA ALA A 12 -8.78 12.20 24.79
C ALA A 12 -8.90 10.84 24.09
N ALA A 13 -9.92 10.71 23.25
CA ALA A 13 -9.98 9.67 22.25
C ALA A 13 -8.69 9.79 21.41
N PRO A 14 -8.00 8.68 21.11
CA PRO A 14 -6.84 8.71 20.23
C PRO A 14 -7.31 8.96 18.78
N ALA A 15 -7.79 10.17 18.50
CA ALA A 15 -8.06 10.67 17.16
C ALA A 15 -6.77 11.08 16.43
N ALA A 16 -5.60 10.86 17.04
CA ALA A 16 -4.29 11.07 16.45
C ALA A 16 -3.82 9.91 15.54
N LEU A 17 -4.61 8.83 15.38
CA LEU A 17 -4.30 7.72 14.47
C LEU A 17 -4.93 7.86 13.07
N ALA A 18 -5.65 8.95 12.82
CA ALA A 18 -6.06 9.36 11.49
C ALA A 18 -5.01 10.30 10.86
N ALA A 19 -3.73 10.08 11.15
CA ALA A 19 -2.68 10.60 10.28
C ALA A 19 -2.99 10.03 8.89
N GLU A 20 -3.39 10.90 7.95
CA GLU A 20 -3.25 10.62 6.53
C GLU A 20 -1.87 10.00 6.39
N VAL A 21 -1.81 8.70 6.09
CA VAL A 21 -0.55 8.06 5.75
C VAL A 21 -0.12 8.79 4.49
N GLN A 22 0.75 9.78 4.68
CA GLN A 22 1.22 10.62 3.61
C GLN A 22 1.80 9.67 2.58
N PHE A 23 1.19 9.67 1.39
CA PHE A 23 1.54 8.77 0.30
C PHE A 23 2.85 9.25 -0.33
N VAL A 24 3.92 9.18 0.47
CA VAL A 24 5.29 9.54 0.10
C VAL A 24 5.91 8.42 -0.73
N PRO A 25 6.94 8.72 -1.53
CA PRO A 25 7.72 7.69 -2.21
C PRO A 25 8.20 6.61 -1.23
N LEU A 26 8.12 5.33 -1.62
CA LEU A 26 8.56 4.23 -0.76
C LEU A 26 10.03 4.36 -0.39
N GLN A 27 10.86 4.99 -1.23
CA GLN A 27 12.28 5.24 -0.95
C GLN A 27 12.46 6.09 0.32
N ASP A 28 11.66 7.13 0.46
CA ASP A 28 11.71 8.04 1.61
C ASP A 28 11.15 7.38 2.86
N TYR A 29 10.15 6.51 2.68
CA TYR A 29 9.60 5.71 3.77
C TYR A 29 10.63 4.70 4.32
N ILE A 30 11.24 3.88 3.46
CA ILE A 30 12.20 2.84 3.87
C ILE A 30 13.54 3.42 4.35
N GLY A 31 13.89 4.63 3.93
CA GLY A 31 15.12 5.32 4.35
C GLY A 31 15.09 5.80 5.80
N GLN A 32 13.95 5.71 6.49
CA GLN A 32 13.83 6.13 7.89
C GLN A 32 14.41 5.06 8.84
N PRO A 33 15.15 5.47 9.89
CA PRO A 33 15.71 4.53 10.86
C PRO A 33 14.63 3.65 11.50
N GLY A 34 14.87 2.33 11.53
CA GLY A 34 13.99 1.36 12.19
C GLY A 34 12.89 0.74 11.31
N VAL A 35 12.59 1.32 10.15
CA VAL A 35 11.52 0.85 9.24
C VAL A 35 11.81 -0.53 8.66
N GLU A 36 13.08 -0.86 8.42
CA GLU A 36 13.46 -2.15 7.79
C GLU A 36 13.17 -3.39 8.64
N LYS A 37 13.02 -3.22 9.96
CA LYS A 37 12.82 -4.32 10.91
C LYS A 37 11.46 -4.30 11.60
N ASP A 38 10.69 -3.24 11.41
CA ASP A 38 9.35 -3.11 11.97
C ASP A 38 8.35 -3.91 11.12
N PRO A 39 7.69 -4.94 11.67
CA PRO A 39 6.68 -5.72 10.93
C PRO A 39 5.54 -4.85 10.38
N ALA A 40 5.13 -3.79 11.08
CA ALA A 40 4.09 -2.89 10.59
C ALA A 40 4.56 -2.14 9.33
N ALA A 41 5.81 -1.69 9.32
CA ALA A 41 6.42 -1.06 8.16
C ALA A 41 6.62 -2.02 6.99
N ILE A 42 7.09 -3.25 7.25
CA ILE A 42 7.23 -4.27 6.21
C ILE A 42 5.85 -4.61 5.63
N SER A 43 4.83 -4.74 6.48
CA SER A 43 3.44 -4.95 6.06
C SER A 43 2.94 -3.82 5.16
N TYR A 44 3.19 -2.56 5.53
CA TYR A 44 2.81 -1.41 4.71
C TYR A 44 3.51 -1.36 3.35
N VAL A 45 4.82 -1.63 3.30
CA VAL A 45 5.57 -1.72 2.03
C VAL A 45 5.01 -2.85 1.16
N ALA A 46 4.69 -4.00 1.76
CA ALA A 46 4.08 -5.11 1.04
C ALA A 46 2.68 -4.75 0.52
N GLN A 47 1.84 -4.04 1.29
CA GLN A 47 0.55 -3.54 0.82
C GLN A 47 0.69 -2.57 -0.36
N ARG A 48 1.66 -1.65 -0.30
CA ARG A 48 1.97 -0.72 -1.40
C ARG A 48 2.39 -1.46 -2.66
N CYS A 49 3.21 -2.50 -2.54
CA CYS A 49 3.61 -3.32 -3.69
C CYS A 49 2.46 -4.17 -4.24
N ALA A 50 1.65 -4.76 -3.36
CA ALA A 50 0.46 -5.50 -3.77
C ALA A 50 -0.51 -4.60 -4.55
N ALA A 51 -0.77 -3.40 -4.06
CA ALA A 51 -1.63 -2.42 -4.72
C ALA A 51 -1.09 -2.01 -6.10
N LEU A 52 0.19 -1.68 -6.21
CA LEU A 52 0.81 -1.26 -7.47
C LEU A 52 0.70 -2.37 -8.53
N TYR A 53 1.05 -3.61 -8.16
CA TYR A 53 0.95 -4.75 -9.07
C TYR A 53 -0.50 -5.12 -9.41
N ALA A 54 -1.43 -5.01 -8.45
CA ALA A 54 -2.85 -5.24 -8.72
C ALA A 54 -3.41 -4.22 -9.73
N VAL A 55 -3.02 -2.94 -9.61
CA VAL A 55 -3.39 -1.89 -10.59
C VAL A 55 -2.79 -2.19 -11.96
N PHE A 56 -1.55 -2.69 -12.03
CA PHE A 56 -0.95 -3.09 -13.31
C PHE A 56 -1.65 -4.28 -13.95
N GLY A 57 -1.97 -5.32 -13.17
CA GLY A 57 -2.76 -6.46 -13.63
C GLY A 57 -4.12 -6.03 -14.17
N LYS A 58 -4.84 -5.21 -13.39
CA LYS A 58 -6.16 -4.67 -13.78
C LYS A 58 -6.13 -3.89 -15.09
N ASN A 59 -5.09 -3.09 -15.32
CA ASN A 59 -4.92 -2.34 -16.57
C ASN A 59 -4.67 -3.23 -17.81
N LEU A 60 -4.49 -4.54 -17.63
CA LEU A 60 -4.24 -5.52 -18.68
C LEU A 60 -5.33 -6.61 -18.74
N GLU A 61 -6.43 -6.49 -17.98
CA GLU A 61 -7.47 -7.52 -17.90
C GLU A 61 -8.17 -7.79 -19.25
N ASP A 62 -8.39 -6.75 -20.03
CA ASP A 62 -9.02 -6.84 -21.36
C ASP A 62 -8.01 -7.14 -22.49
N GLU A 63 -6.74 -7.38 -22.16
CA GLU A 63 -5.70 -7.62 -23.15
C GLU A 63 -5.86 -9.00 -23.82
N THR A 64 -5.73 -9.02 -25.14
CA THR A 64 -5.90 -10.23 -25.96
C THR A 64 -4.57 -10.75 -26.50
N ASP A 65 -3.54 -9.89 -26.57
CA ASP A 65 -2.19 -10.30 -26.96
C ASP A 65 -1.58 -11.28 -25.93
N PRO A 66 -1.18 -12.50 -26.35
CA PRO A 66 -0.68 -13.51 -25.43
C PRO A 66 0.57 -13.10 -24.66
N GLU A 67 1.47 -12.32 -25.26
CA GLU A 67 2.69 -11.84 -24.58
C GLU A 67 2.34 -10.80 -23.53
N ARG A 68 1.41 -9.89 -23.83
CA ARG A 68 0.93 -8.89 -22.87
C ARG A 68 0.10 -9.51 -21.74
N ARG A 69 -0.66 -10.57 -22.02
CA ARG A 69 -1.37 -11.35 -20.99
C ARG A 69 -0.43 -12.05 -20.01
N LYS A 70 0.78 -12.45 -20.41
CA LYS A 70 1.78 -12.98 -19.45
C LYS A 70 2.11 -11.95 -18.38
N PHE A 71 2.32 -10.69 -18.77
CA PHE A 71 2.58 -9.61 -17.79
C PHE A 71 1.41 -9.37 -16.84
N MET A 72 0.16 -9.51 -17.31
CA MET A 72 -1.02 -9.47 -16.45
C MET A 72 -0.98 -10.56 -15.37
N VAL A 73 -0.73 -11.82 -15.78
CA VAL A 73 -0.63 -12.96 -14.86
C VAL A 73 0.51 -12.78 -13.87
N GLU A 74 1.68 -12.34 -14.34
CA GLU A 74 2.83 -12.04 -13.48
C GLU A 74 2.53 -10.93 -12.47
N ALA A 75 1.82 -9.89 -12.89
CA ALA A 75 1.41 -8.79 -12.02
C ALA A 75 0.44 -9.27 -10.93
N HIS A 76 -0.59 -10.05 -11.27
CA HIS A 76 -1.49 -10.63 -10.26
C HIS A 76 -0.75 -11.57 -9.31
N SER A 77 0.13 -12.44 -9.82
CA SER A 77 0.93 -13.32 -8.98
C SER A 77 1.84 -12.54 -8.01
N ALA A 78 2.47 -11.46 -8.48
CA ALA A 78 3.24 -10.57 -7.62
C ALA A 78 2.35 -9.91 -6.55
N ALA A 79 1.16 -9.44 -6.93
CA ALA A 79 0.20 -8.84 -6.00
C ALA A 79 -0.21 -9.81 -4.89
N GLU A 80 -0.50 -11.06 -5.23
CA GLU A 80 -0.82 -12.12 -4.27
C GLU A 80 0.33 -12.43 -3.31
N LYS A 81 1.57 -12.54 -3.81
CA LYS A 81 2.76 -12.75 -2.97
C LYS A 81 2.93 -11.63 -1.95
N PHE A 82 2.76 -10.39 -2.39
CA PHE A 82 2.85 -9.23 -1.50
C PHE A 82 1.68 -9.15 -0.52
N MET A 83 0.45 -9.48 -0.91
CA MET A 83 -0.67 -9.63 0.02
C MET A 83 -0.38 -10.66 1.11
N GLY A 84 0.15 -11.81 0.73
CA GLY A 84 0.53 -12.86 1.67
C GLY A 84 1.63 -12.43 2.64
N LEU A 85 2.64 -11.70 2.16
CA LEU A 85 3.64 -11.08 3.04
C LEU A 85 2.99 -10.08 4.00
N ALA A 86 2.20 -9.13 3.48
CA ALA A 86 1.55 -8.11 4.29
C ALA A 86 0.69 -8.70 5.42
N ALA A 87 -0.11 -9.72 5.12
CA ALA A 87 -0.94 -10.40 6.10
C ALA A 87 -0.09 -11.12 7.16
N ARG A 88 1.00 -11.81 6.77
CA ARG A 88 1.92 -12.46 7.72
C ARG A 88 2.58 -11.46 8.66
N GLU A 89 3.10 -10.36 8.12
CA GLU A 89 3.74 -9.33 8.93
C GLU A 89 2.76 -8.62 9.87
N MET A 90 1.51 -8.42 9.45
CA MET A 90 0.45 -7.88 10.32
C MET A 90 0.16 -8.78 11.52
N MET A 91 0.34 -10.09 11.38
CA MET A 91 0.16 -11.04 12.48
C MET A 91 1.33 -11.03 13.47
N SER A 92 2.51 -10.55 13.07
CA SER A 92 3.73 -10.59 13.87
C SER A 92 3.54 -9.87 15.22
N GLY A 93 3.72 -10.61 16.32
CA GLY A 93 3.53 -10.07 17.67
C GLY A 93 2.07 -9.76 18.05
N THR A 94 1.09 -10.24 17.29
CA THR A 94 -0.34 -10.04 17.54
C THR A 94 -1.10 -11.37 17.70
N THR A 95 -2.35 -11.30 18.13
CA THR A 95 -3.28 -12.45 18.18
C THR A 95 -4.23 -12.50 16.98
N ILE A 96 -4.00 -11.66 15.96
CA ILE A 96 -4.86 -11.54 14.78
C ILE A 96 -4.83 -12.85 14.00
N GLN A 97 -6.01 -13.35 13.62
CA GLN A 97 -6.13 -14.54 12.79
C GLN A 97 -5.82 -14.21 11.32
N MET A 98 -5.28 -15.18 10.57
CA MET A 98 -4.90 -15.00 9.16
C MET A 98 -6.04 -14.46 8.30
N LYS A 99 -7.28 -14.94 8.50
CA LYS A 99 -8.47 -14.45 7.79
C LYS A 99 -8.68 -12.96 7.98
N ASP A 100 -8.55 -12.48 9.21
CA ASP A 100 -8.74 -11.07 9.55
C ASP A 100 -7.57 -10.22 9.06
N ALA A 101 -6.35 -10.74 9.12
CA ALA A 101 -5.17 -10.08 8.56
C ALA A 101 -5.31 -9.89 7.04
N PHE A 102 -5.80 -10.90 6.30
CA PHE A 102 -6.10 -10.78 4.88
C PHE A 102 -7.22 -9.77 4.62
N ALA A 103 -8.32 -9.80 5.37
CA ALA A 103 -9.43 -8.86 5.19
C ALA A 103 -8.98 -7.40 5.37
N ARG A 104 -8.17 -7.13 6.40
CA ARG A 104 -7.58 -5.80 6.65
C ARG A 104 -6.61 -5.41 5.55
N THR A 105 -5.71 -6.32 5.17
CA THR A 105 -4.74 -6.11 4.10
C THR A 105 -5.43 -5.80 2.77
N ALA A 106 -6.45 -6.57 2.38
CA ALA A 106 -7.21 -6.35 1.16
C ALA A 106 -7.87 -4.96 1.13
N LYS A 107 -8.49 -4.55 2.25
CA LYS A 107 -9.06 -3.20 2.37
C LYS A 107 -8.00 -2.11 2.15
N THR A 108 -6.84 -2.23 2.78
CA THR A 108 -5.75 -1.26 2.61
C THR A 108 -5.17 -1.27 1.20
N VAL A 109 -5.01 -2.46 0.59
CA VAL A 109 -4.54 -2.61 -0.80
C VAL A 109 -5.47 -1.93 -1.79
N VAL A 110 -6.80 -2.04 -1.61
CA VAL A 110 -7.77 -1.33 -2.46
C VAL A 110 -7.59 0.18 -2.32
N GLN A 111 -7.53 0.71 -1.10
CA GLN A 111 -7.37 2.15 -0.86
C GLN A 111 -6.06 2.70 -1.44
N LEU A 112 -4.96 1.95 -1.31
CA LEU A 112 -3.68 2.31 -1.92
C LEU A 112 -3.73 2.20 -3.45
N GLY A 113 -4.50 1.24 -3.97
CA GLY A 113 -4.74 1.04 -5.40
C GLY A 113 -5.40 2.26 -6.02
N ASP A 114 -6.43 2.81 -5.39
CA ASP A 114 -7.10 4.03 -5.85
C ASP A 114 -6.12 5.21 -5.95
N LEU A 115 -5.26 5.39 -4.94
CA LEU A 115 -4.21 6.43 -4.97
C LEU A 115 -3.20 6.21 -6.11
N TYR A 116 -2.85 4.97 -6.43
CA TYR A 116 -2.00 4.68 -7.58
C TYR A 116 -2.70 4.94 -8.91
N VAL A 117 -3.98 4.59 -9.03
CA VAL A 117 -4.79 4.84 -10.23
C VAL A 117 -4.81 6.33 -10.53
N ASP A 118 -5.16 7.17 -9.55
CA ASP A 118 -5.21 8.63 -9.72
C ASP A 118 -3.89 9.20 -10.25
N ARG A 119 -2.76 8.75 -9.69
CA ARG A 119 -1.43 9.20 -10.11
C ARG A 119 -1.04 8.68 -11.49
N ILE A 120 -1.36 7.43 -11.80
CA ILE A 120 -1.10 6.81 -13.11
C ILE A 120 -1.89 7.53 -14.20
N GLU A 121 -3.17 7.82 -13.96
CA GLU A 121 -4.03 8.55 -14.89
C GLU A 121 -3.51 9.97 -15.11
N ALA A 122 -3.17 10.70 -14.04
CA ALA A 122 -2.55 12.01 -14.15
C ALA A 122 -1.23 11.98 -14.96
N ALA A 123 -0.41 10.94 -14.79
CA ALA A 123 0.83 10.73 -15.54
C ALA A 123 0.59 10.45 -17.03
N ARG A 124 -0.36 9.56 -17.32
CA ARG A 124 -0.78 9.24 -18.70
C ARG A 124 -1.33 10.48 -19.40
N ASN A 125 -2.17 11.26 -18.73
CA ASN A 125 -2.77 12.47 -19.31
C ASN A 125 -1.72 13.55 -19.62
N ARG A 126 -0.72 13.75 -18.74
CA ARG A 126 0.30 14.79 -18.96
C ARG A 126 1.43 14.39 -19.91
N ALA A 127 1.80 13.11 -19.95
CA ALA A 127 3.04 12.66 -20.59
C ALA A 127 2.90 11.37 -21.42
N GLY A 128 1.70 10.80 -21.55
CA GLY A 128 1.44 9.57 -22.31
C GLY A 128 2.01 8.30 -21.67
N ASN A 129 2.62 8.38 -20.49
CA ASN A 129 3.31 7.28 -19.84
C ASN A 129 3.07 7.31 -18.32
N MET A 130 2.71 6.17 -17.74
CA MET A 130 2.48 6.06 -16.29
C MET A 130 3.75 6.25 -15.46
N PHE A 131 4.91 5.86 -15.99
CA PHE A 131 6.20 6.03 -15.31
C PHE A 131 6.74 7.47 -15.37
N ALA A 132 5.99 8.40 -15.97
CA ALA A 132 6.31 9.82 -15.85
C ALA A 132 6.03 10.36 -14.45
N ASP A 133 5.31 9.63 -13.59
CA ASP A 133 5.22 9.93 -12.16
C ASP A 133 6.42 9.34 -11.41
N PRO A 134 7.25 10.18 -10.75
CA PRO A 134 8.43 9.72 -10.03
C PRO A 134 8.11 8.75 -8.88
N LEU A 135 6.94 8.91 -8.23
CA LEU A 135 6.52 8.00 -7.17
C LEU A 135 6.21 6.62 -7.76
N ILE A 136 5.47 6.55 -8.88
CA ILE A 136 5.20 5.28 -9.57
C ILE A 136 6.49 4.58 -10.00
N ALA A 137 7.41 5.32 -10.62
CA ALA A 137 8.68 4.76 -11.07
C ALA A 137 9.56 4.26 -9.90
N GLY A 138 9.67 5.06 -8.83
CA GLY A 138 10.45 4.72 -7.65
C GLY A 138 9.87 3.53 -6.89
N ASP A 139 8.56 3.53 -6.66
CA ASP A 139 7.86 2.43 -5.99
C ASP A 139 7.97 1.14 -6.79
N PHE A 140 7.80 1.20 -8.11
CA PHE A 140 7.96 0.03 -8.96
C PHE A 140 9.36 -0.58 -8.85
N ALA A 141 10.41 0.24 -8.84
CA ALA A 141 11.79 -0.23 -8.68
C ALA A 141 11.99 -0.93 -7.32
N ILE A 142 11.45 -0.36 -6.24
CA ILE A 142 11.52 -0.95 -4.89
C ILE A 142 10.76 -2.27 -4.85
N CYS A 143 9.52 -2.29 -5.36
CA CYS A 143 8.69 -3.48 -5.36
C CYS A 143 9.28 -4.60 -6.21
N LYS A 144 9.82 -4.28 -7.39
CA LYS A 144 10.56 -5.25 -8.22
C LYS A 144 11.78 -5.83 -7.49
N GLY A 145 12.57 -4.98 -6.82
CA GLY A 145 13.72 -5.42 -6.04
C GLY A 145 13.36 -6.29 -4.83
N ARG A 146 12.19 -6.07 -4.23
CA ARG A 146 11.66 -6.89 -3.13
C ARG A 146 11.05 -8.19 -3.62
N LEU A 147 10.38 -8.20 -4.76
CA LEU A 147 9.75 -9.40 -5.33
C LEU A 147 10.79 -10.50 -5.58
N GLY A 148 12.00 -10.16 -6.00
CA GLY A 148 13.10 -11.11 -6.18
C GLY A 148 13.63 -11.74 -4.88
N LYS A 149 13.11 -11.33 -3.72
CA LYS A 149 13.48 -11.84 -2.38
C LYS A 149 12.33 -12.59 -1.68
N LEU A 150 11.15 -12.70 -2.32
CA LEU A 150 9.97 -13.42 -1.82
C LEU A 150 9.92 -14.84 -2.37
#